data_AF-A0A2N6QD32-F1
#
_entry.id   AF-A0A2N6QD32-F1
#
_cell.length_a   1.000
_cell.length_b   1.000
_cell.length_c   1.000
_cell.angle_alpha   90.00
_cell.angle_beta   90.00
_cell.angle_gamma   90.00
#
_symmetry.space_group_name_H-M   'P 1'
#
loop_
_entity.id
_entity.type
_entity.pdbx_description
1 polymer ?
#
loop_
_entity_poly.entity_id
_entity_poly.type
_entity_poly.pdbx_seq_one_letter_code
_entity_poly.pdbx_strand_id
1 'polypeptide(L)'
;MRELLDKYYFTITFATILILFAFPKTDIFTTNLLFYLILFLEVLFSTFIVETILNNRNTLQQKAKKFCVSLLPINIIIITIFFVFIM
;
A
#
# COMPACT_ATOMS: atom_id res chain seq x y z
N MET A 1 -3.13 16.68 -14.29
CA MET A 1 -3.74 15.40 -13.85
C MET A 1 -2.90 14.19 -14.28
N ARG A 2 -2.52 14.10 -15.57
CA ARG A 2 -1.63 13.03 -16.10
C ARG A 2 -0.28 12.92 -15.39
N GLU A 3 0.39 14.05 -15.15
CA GLU A 3 1.69 14.06 -14.45
C GLU A 3 1.61 13.56 -13.00
N LEU A 4 0.50 13.82 -12.30
CA LEU A 4 0.28 13.29 -10.94
C LEU A 4 0.01 11.79 -10.96
N LEU A 5 -0.73 11.31 -11.97
CA LEU A 5 -0.98 9.89 -12.18
C LEU A 5 0.31 9.13 -12.51
N ASP A 6 1.19 9.68 -13.34
CA ASP A 6 2.47 9.04 -13.67
C ASP A 6 3.43 9.08 -12.47
N LYS A 7 3.39 10.17 -11.70
CA LYS A 7 4.21 10.34 -10.49
C LYS A 7 3.81 9.38 -9.37
N TYR A 8 2.51 9.16 -9.15
CA TYR A 8 1.99 8.29 -8.08
C TYR A 8 1.32 7.01 -8.60
N TYR A 9 1.76 6.56 -9.76
CA TYR A 9 1.18 5.41 -10.47
C TYR A 9 1.10 4.16 -9.57
N PHE A 10 2.18 3.86 -8.84
CA PHE A 10 2.23 2.65 -8.02
C PHE A 10 1.35 2.75 -6.78
N THR A 11 1.34 3.91 -6.10
CA THR A 11 0.49 4.20 -4.94
C THR A 11 -0.98 4.07 -5.32
N ILE A 12 -1.39 4.66 -6.45
CA ILE A 12 -2.78 4.61 -6.93
C ILE A 12 -3.18 3.17 -7.31
N THR A 13 -2.27 2.43 -7.96
CA THR A 13 -2.51 1.03 -8.30
C THR A 13 -2.69 0.17 -7.05
N PHE A 14 -1.81 0.31 -6.06
CA PHE A 14 -1.91 -0.42 -4.79
C PHE A 14 -3.16 -0.03 -4.01
N ALA A 15 -3.52 1.25 -3.95
CA ALA A 15 -4.74 1.73 -3.32
C ALA A 15 -5.98 1.06 -3.93
N THR A 16 -6.02 0.98 -5.27
CA THR A 16 -7.13 0.40 -6.00
C THR A 16 -7.24 -1.10 -5.74
N ILE A 17 -6.12 -1.82 -5.77
CA ILE A 17 -6.04 -3.24 -5.42
C ILE A 17 -6.54 -3.46 -3.99
N LEU A 18 -6.05 -2.68 -3.03
CA LEU A 18 -6.47 -2.78 -1.62
C LEU A 18 -7.97 -2.57 -1.46
N ILE A 19 -8.54 -1.54 -2.06
CA ILE A 19 -9.98 -1.27 -1.98
C ILE A 19 -10.78 -2.44 -2.57
N LEU A 20 -10.37 -2.94 -3.75
CA LEU A 20 -11.04 -4.06 -4.41
C LEU A 20 -11.00 -5.35 -3.60
N PHE A 21 -9.87 -5.66 -2.94
CA PHE A 21 -9.73 -6.88 -2.13
C PHE A 21 -10.26 -6.73 -0.70
N ALA A 22 -10.26 -5.51 -0.15
CA ALA A 22 -10.82 -5.24 1.18
C ALA A 22 -12.35 -5.35 1.18
N PHE A 23 -13.02 -4.90 0.12
CA PHE A 23 -14.49 -4.91 0.04
C PHE A 23 -15.13 -6.29 0.27
N PRO A 24 -14.69 -7.39 -0.38
CA PRO A 24 -15.25 -8.73 -0.13
C PRO A 24 -14.79 -9.38 1.17
N LYS A 25 -13.70 -8.91 1.79
CA LYS A 25 -13.11 -9.49 3.01
C LYS A 25 -13.60 -8.84 4.29
N THR A 26 -13.98 -7.57 4.21
CA THR A 26 -14.43 -6.80 5.37
C THR A 26 -15.94 -6.87 5.40
N ASP A 27 -16.52 -7.62 6.32
CA ASP A 27 -17.94 -7.40 6.63
C ASP A 27 -18.05 -5.98 7.19
N ILE A 28 -18.86 -5.14 6.54
CA ILE A 28 -18.94 -3.69 6.81
C ILE A 28 -19.35 -3.42 8.27
N PHE A 29 -19.91 -4.42 8.95
CA PHE A 29 -20.38 -4.39 10.34
C PHE A 29 -19.47 -5.15 11.32
N THR A 30 -18.27 -5.58 10.92
CA THR A 30 -17.33 -6.24 11.84
C THR A 30 -16.72 -5.29 12.86
N THR A 31 -16.49 -5.79 14.07
CA THR A 31 -15.83 -5.07 15.19
C THR A 31 -14.43 -4.57 14.83
N ASN A 32 -13.79 -5.14 13.80
CA ASN A 32 -12.40 -4.87 13.44
C ASN A 32 -12.25 -3.86 12.29
N LEU A 33 -13.33 -3.21 11.82
CA LEU A 33 -13.30 -2.20 10.75
C LEU A 33 -12.21 -1.14 10.98
N LEU A 34 -12.07 -0.66 12.21
CA LEU A 34 -11.06 0.33 12.60
C LEU A 34 -9.64 -0.19 12.38
N PHE A 35 -9.37 -1.45 12.68
CA PHE A 35 -8.05 -2.07 12.48
C PHE A 35 -7.73 -2.21 11.00
N TYR A 36 -8.70 -2.67 10.19
CA TYR A 36 -8.54 -2.73 8.73
C TYR A 36 -8.29 -1.34 8.11
N LEU A 37 -8.95 -0.30 8.64
CA LEU A 37 -8.74 1.07 8.19
C LEU A 37 -7.35 1.60 8.55
N ILE A 38 -6.83 1.26 9.74
CA ILE A 38 -5.45 1.59 10.12
C ILE A 38 -4.44 0.91 9.18
N LEU A 39 -4.59 -0.40 8.93
CA LEU A 39 -3.73 -1.14 8.01
C LEU A 39 -3.77 -0.56 6.60
N PHE A 40 -4.96 -0.17 6.13
CA PHE A 40 -5.11 0.48 4.84
C PHE A 40 -4.34 1.80 4.75
N LEU A 41 -4.47 2.66 5.77
CA LEU A 41 -3.73 3.92 5.84
C LEU A 41 -2.22 3.70 5.94
N GLU A 42 -1.77 2.70 6.68
CA GLU A 42 -0.35 2.33 6.77
C GLU A 42 0.23 1.94 5.40
N VAL A 43 -0.47 1.09 4.64
CA VAL A 43 -0.04 0.69 3.30
C VAL A 43 -0.03 1.88 2.34
N LEU A 44 -1.07 2.72 2.38
CA LEU A 44 -1.12 3.93 1.55
C LEU A 44 0.02 4.89 1.86
N PHE A 45 0.28 5.15 3.13
CA PHE A 45 1.29 6.12 3.54
C PHE A 45 2.69 5.63 3.20
N SER A 46 2.96 4.33 3.43
CA SER A 46 4.24 3.71 3.12
C SER A 46 4.53 3.66 1.61
N THR A 47 3.55 3.25 0.80
CA THR A 47 3.66 3.29 -0.67
C THR A 47 3.89 4.72 -1.18
N PHE A 48 3.15 5.70 -0.66
CA PHE A 48 3.30 7.11 -1.02
C PHE A 48 4.69 7.66 -0.72
N ILE A 49 5.24 7.38 0.48
CA ILE A 49 6.58 7.82 0.87
C ILE A 49 7.64 7.19 -0.04
N VAL A 50 7.58 5.87 -0.21
CA VAL A 50 8.55 5.13 -1.05
C VAL A 50 8.52 5.66 -2.48
N GLU A 51 7.33 5.90 -3.03
CA GLU A 51 7.19 6.41 -4.39
C GLU A 51 7.72 7.85 -4.53
N THR A 52 7.46 8.69 -3.54
CA THR A 52 7.97 10.07 -3.48
C THR A 52 9.50 10.09 -3.48
N ILE A 53 10.14 9.22 -2.68
CA ILE A 53 11.61 9.11 -2.62
C ILE A 53 12.17 8.63 -3.96
N LEU A 54 11.51 7.66 -4.61
CA LEU A 54 12.01 7.06 -5.85
C LEU A 54 11.77 7.93 -7.09
N ASN A 55 10.77 8.80 -7.09
CA ASN A 55 10.42 9.68 -8.20
C ASN A 55 11.54 10.63 -8.62
N ASN A 56 12.36 11.10 -7.68
CA ASN A 56 13.38 12.11 -7.99
C ASN A 56 14.65 11.53 -8.62
N ARG A 57 14.83 10.19 -8.67
CA ARG A 57 16.14 9.58 -8.96
C ARG A 57 16.13 8.40 -9.92
N ASN A 58 14.98 7.96 -10.43
CA ASN A 58 14.90 6.69 -11.16
C ASN A 58 13.97 6.77 -12.38
N THR A 59 14.33 6.04 -13.44
CA THR A 59 13.41 5.76 -14.56
C THR A 59 12.29 4.83 -14.10
N LEU A 60 11.18 4.74 -14.87
CA LEU A 60 10.00 3.95 -14.49
C LEU A 60 10.32 2.48 -14.15
N GLN A 61 11.18 1.82 -14.93
CA GLN A 61 11.61 0.43 -14.68
C GLN A 61 12.44 0.30 -13.39
N GLN A 62 13.40 1.21 -13.17
CA GLN A 62 14.22 1.20 -11.96
C GLN A 62 13.38 1.50 -10.71
N LYS A 63 12.42 2.40 -10.85
CA LYS A 63 11.42 2.71 -9.84
C LYS A 63 10.61 1.46 -9.48
N ALA A 64 10.06 0.73 -10.46
CA ALA A 64 9.31 -0.51 -10.21
C ALA A 64 10.11 -1.55 -9.41
N LYS A 65 11.36 -1.80 -9.81
CA LYS A 65 12.23 -2.78 -9.13
C LYS A 65 12.53 -2.36 -7.69
N LYS A 66 12.93 -1.11 -7.48
CA LYS A 66 13.22 -0.59 -6.13
C LYS A 66 11.98 -0.51 -5.26
N PHE A 67 10.85 -0.10 -5.82
CA PHE A 67 9.57 -0.01 -5.14
C PHE A 67 9.14 -1.38 -4.60
N CYS A 68 9.26 -2.43 -5.42
CA CYS A 68 8.97 -3.80 -5.00
C CYS A 68 9.86 -4.26 -3.83
N VAL A 69 11.18 -4.04 -3.92
CA VAL A 69 12.12 -4.39 -2.86
C VAL A 69 11.87 -3.61 -1.57
N SER A 70 11.55 -2.32 -1.68
CA SER A 70 11.24 -1.46 -0.53
C SER A 70 9.93 -1.86 0.17
N LEU A 71 8.96 -2.39 -0.57
CA LEU A 71 7.69 -2.85 0.00
C LEU A 71 7.76 -4.20 0.70
N LEU A 72 8.71 -5.06 0.35
CA LEU A 72 8.88 -6.37 1.02
C LEU A 72 8.94 -6.26 2.56
N PRO A 73 9.83 -5.45 3.17
CA PRO A 73 9.89 -5.35 4.62
C PRO A 73 8.59 -4.76 5.22
N ILE A 74 7.95 -3.81 4.54
CA ILE A 74 6.69 -3.20 4.98
C ILE A 74 5.58 -4.26 5.01
N ASN A 75 5.46 -5.06 3.95
CA ASN A 75 4.47 -6.13 3.87
C ASN A 75 4.71 -7.23 4.91
N ILE A 76 5.98 -7.56 5.23
CA ILE A 76 6.30 -8.53 6.29
C ILE A 76 5.79 -8.02 7.65
N ILE A 77 5.98 -6.74 7.95
CA ILE A 77 5.50 -6.12 9.20
C ILE A 77 3.98 -6.18 9.26
N ILE A 78 3.29 -5.79 8.18
CA ILE A 78 1.83 -5.81 8.09
C ILE A 78 1.28 -7.23 8.29
N ILE A 79 1.87 -8.23 7.62
CA ILE A 79 1.45 -9.64 7.77
C ILE A 79 1.65 -10.10 9.22
N THR A 80 2.75 -9.71 9.85
CA THR A 80 3.04 -10.06 11.26
C THR A 80 2.00 -9.43 12.19
N ILE A 81 1.71 -8.14 12.02
CA ILE A 81 0.68 -7.42 12.80
C ILE A 81 -0.69 -8.07 12.60
N PHE A 82 -1.06 -8.37 11.35
CA PHE A 82 -2.32 -9.04 11.05
C PHE A 82 -2.42 -10.40 11.77
N PHE A 83 -1.36 -11.21 11.75
CA PHE A 83 -1.36 -12.53 12.38
C PHE A 83 -1.41 -12.47 13.92
N VAL A 84 -0.78 -11.48 14.54
CA VAL A 84 -0.75 -11.34 16.01
C VAL A 84 -2.06 -10.78 16.57
N PHE A 85 -2.72 -9.87 15.85
CA PHE A 85 -3.87 -9.12 16.37
C PHE A 85 -5.23 -9.55 15.83
N ILE A 86 -5.31 -10.22 14.68
CA ILE A 86 -6.58 -10.63 14.07
C ILE A 86 -6.78 -12.15 14.07
N MET A 87 -5.73 -12.95 13.86
CA MET A 87 -5.82 -14.41 13.80
C MET A 87 -5.70 -15.04 15.18
#